data_AF-A0A1B7P5A8-F1
#
_entry.id   AF-A0A1B7P5A8-F1
#
_cell.length_a   1.000
_cell.length_b   1.000
_cell.length_c   1.000
_cell.angle_alpha   90.00
_cell.angle_beta   90.00
_cell.angle_gamma   90.00
#
_symmetry.space_group_name_H-M   'P 1'
#
loop_
_entity.id
_entity.type
_entity.pdbx_description
1 polymer ?
#
loop_
_entity_poly.entity_id
_entity_poly.type
_entity_poly.pdbx_seq_one_letter_code
_entity_poly.pdbx_strand_id
1 'polypeptide(L)'
;MASSPSATAAMERNIDVYATKLADLTIETKTRTNIAVELRDSLEQLCSGPSYPIFLAKLWPVFKKILKGDPVFVSLSYEQKLRNCILEILHRLPLDFPDVEPYAGDMVDLLLELVRIENEDNAVLCMKTIMDLERRQAKATQTRVKPFLELIQELFETMEQVVRDTFDSPVQGTPGMPSRPAQPPRISSLHDPAPPLPLSPTSVSTSSRISSC
;
A
#
# COMPACT_ATOMS: atom_id res chain seq x y z
N MET A 1 -13.92 -31.18 -7.79
CA MET A 1 -15.13 -31.07 -6.95
C MET A 1 -15.95 -29.93 -7.51
N ALA A 2 -17.15 -30.19 -8.01
CA ALA A 2 -18.03 -29.14 -8.53
C ALA A 2 -18.73 -28.43 -7.36
N SER A 3 -18.63 -27.11 -7.29
CA SER A 3 -19.29 -26.28 -6.28
C SER A 3 -20.82 -26.40 -6.42
N SER A 4 -21.53 -26.62 -5.32
CA SER A 4 -23.01 -26.71 -5.33
C SER A 4 -23.65 -25.37 -5.75
N PRO A 5 -24.71 -25.37 -6.58
CA PRO A 5 -25.32 -24.13 -7.09
C PRO A 5 -25.81 -23.17 -6.01
N SER A 6 -26.19 -23.68 -4.83
CA SER A 6 -26.55 -22.87 -3.66
C SER A 6 -25.37 -22.04 -3.10
N ALA A 7 -24.16 -22.59 -3.14
CA ALA A 7 -22.96 -21.92 -2.63
C ALA A 7 -22.53 -20.76 -3.54
N THR A 8 -22.63 -20.94 -4.86
CA THR A 8 -22.36 -19.87 -5.84
C THR A 8 -23.33 -18.70 -5.66
N ALA A 9 -24.63 -18.98 -5.47
CA ALA A 9 -25.65 -17.95 -5.24
C ALA A 9 -25.48 -17.21 -3.90
N ALA A 10 -24.90 -17.85 -2.89
CA ALA A 10 -24.52 -17.18 -1.65
C ALA A 10 -23.30 -16.27 -1.85
N MET A 11 -22.32 -16.70 -2.65
CA MET A 11 -21.13 -15.92 -2.96
C MET A 11 -21.47 -14.66 -3.76
N GLU A 12 -22.32 -14.78 -4.77
CA GLU A 12 -22.78 -13.66 -5.57
C GLU A 12 -23.47 -12.60 -4.71
N ARG A 13 -24.35 -13.03 -3.79
CA ARG A 13 -24.97 -12.11 -2.81
C ARG A 13 -23.93 -11.40 -1.94
N ASN A 14 -22.89 -12.10 -1.49
CA ASN A 14 -21.81 -11.48 -0.72
C ASN A 14 -21.05 -10.43 -1.55
N ILE A 15 -20.73 -10.74 -2.81
CA ILE A 15 -20.08 -9.81 -3.75
C ILE A 15 -20.95 -8.56 -3.96
N ASP A 16 -22.25 -8.73 -4.16
CA ASP A 16 -23.19 -7.62 -4.33
C ASP A 16 -23.27 -6.72 -3.10
N VAL A 17 -23.22 -7.30 -1.90
CA VAL A 17 -23.17 -6.55 -0.63
C VAL A 17 -21.89 -5.71 -0.55
N TYR A 18 -20.73 -6.29 -0.87
CA TYR A 18 -19.47 -5.55 -0.90
C TYR A 18 -19.52 -4.41 -1.92
N ALA A 19 -19.95 -4.68 -3.15
CA ALA A 19 -20.03 -3.68 -4.21
C ALA A 19 -20.96 -2.51 -3.82
N THR A 20 -22.13 -2.82 -3.27
CA THR A 20 -23.12 -1.82 -2.85
C THR A 20 -22.56 -0.93 -1.73
N LYS A 21 -22.04 -1.54 -0.65
CA LYS A 21 -21.54 -0.77 0.49
C LYS A 21 -20.29 0.04 0.16
N LEU A 22 -19.39 -0.49 -0.67
CA LEU A 22 -18.19 0.24 -1.07
C LEU A 22 -18.50 1.38 -2.04
N ALA A 23 -19.56 1.28 -2.84
CA ALA A 23 -19.97 2.34 -3.75
C ALA A 23 -20.77 3.48 -3.09
N ASP A 24 -21.34 3.23 -1.90
CA ASP A 24 -22.17 4.18 -1.17
C ASP A 24 -21.32 5.24 -0.45
N LEU A 25 -21.41 6.49 -0.90
CA LEU A 25 -20.69 7.62 -0.32
C LEU A 25 -21.34 8.18 0.96
N THR A 26 -22.54 7.70 1.33
CA THR A 26 -23.21 8.07 2.58
C THR A 26 -22.65 7.31 3.78
N ILE A 27 -21.97 6.18 3.53
CA ILE A 27 -21.28 5.41 4.56
C ILE A 27 -19.95 6.09 4.90
N GLU A 28 -19.70 6.28 6.19
CA GLU A 28 -18.45 6.85 6.72
C GLU A 28 -17.22 6.13 6.13
N THR A 29 -16.19 6.91 5.73
CA THR A 29 -14.96 6.37 5.14
C THR A 29 -14.36 5.24 5.98
N LYS A 30 -14.29 5.41 7.30
CA LYS A 30 -13.80 4.37 8.23
C LYS A 30 -14.53 3.04 8.08
N THR A 31 -15.85 3.09 7.96
CA THR A 31 -16.67 1.88 7.80
C THR A 31 -16.42 1.24 6.43
N ARG A 32 -16.31 2.05 5.37
CA ARG A 32 -15.94 1.57 4.03
C ARG A 32 -14.54 0.94 4.01
N THR A 33 -13.57 1.52 4.73
CA THR A 33 -12.22 0.94 4.90
C THR A 33 -12.31 -0.44 5.54
N ASN A 34 -13.07 -0.61 6.62
CA ASN A 34 -13.21 -1.90 7.29
C ASN A 34 -13.85 -2.95 6.35
N ILE A 35 -14.86 -2.56 5.58
CA ILE A 35 -15.50 -3.42 4.57
C ILE A 35 -14.50 -3.83 3.47
N ALA A 36 -13.65 -2.91 3.02
CA ALA A 36 -12.60 -3.23 2.05
C ALA A 36 -11.57 -4.21 2.63
N VAL A 37 -11.22 -4.08 3.91
CA VAL A 37 -10.32 -5.03 4.60
C VAL A 37 -10.95 -6.43 4.67
N GLU A 38 -12.23 -6.53 5.05
CA GLU A 38 -12.96 -7.81 5.07
C GLU A 38 -13.02 -8.45 3.66
N LEU A 39 -13.25 -7.64 2.64
CA LEU A 39 -13.22 -8.06 1.23
C LEU A 39 -11.84 -8.60 0.83
N ARG A 40 -10.77 -7.87 1.17
CA ARG A 40 -9.38 -8.25 0.91
C ARG A 40 -9.03 -9.58 1.57
N ASP A 41 -9.49 -9.79 2.80
CA ASP A 41 -9.21 -11.00 3.56
C ASP A 41 -10.01 -12.21 3.03
N SER A 42 -11.13 -11.96 2.34
CA SER A 42 -11.99 -12.97 1.71
C SER A 42 -11.63 -13.30 0.25
N LEU A 43 -10.55 -12.72 -0.30
CA LEU A 43 -10.25 -12.82 -1.75
C LEU A 43 -10.10 -14.25 -2.26
N GLU A 44 -9.44 -15.13 -1.50
CA GLU A 44 -9.22 -16.52 -1.92
C GLU A 44 -10.55 -17.23 -2.22
N GLN A 45 -11.56 -16.98 -1.37
CA GLN A 45 -12.89 -17.55 -1.53
C GLN A 45 -13.65 -16.89 -2.69
N LEU A 46 -13.60 -15.56 -2.79
CA LEU A 46 -14.39 -14.78 -3.74
C LEU A 46 -13.86 -14.86 -5.18
N CYS A 47 -12.55 -15.04 -5.35
CA CYS A 47 -11.86 -15.15 -6.63
C CYS A 47 -11.65 -16.62 -7.05
N SER A 48 -12.59 -17.52 -6.73
CA SER A 48 -12.49 -18.95 -7.03
C SER A 48 -13.62 -19.44 -7.94
N GLY A 49 -13.25 -20.24 -8.96
CA GLY A 49 -14.21 -20.88 -9.85
C GLY A 49 -15.24 -19.89 -10.44
N PRO A 50 -16.55 -20.21 -10.39
CA PRO A 50 -17.58 -19.43 -11.08
C PRO A 50 -17.87 -18.06 -10.45
N SER A 51 -17.38 -17.76 -9.23
CA SER A 51 -17.60 -16.45 -8.60
C SER A 51 -16.64 -15.38 -9.09
N TYR A 52 -15.49 -15.75 -9.65
CA TYR A 52 -14.48 -14.77 -10.04
C TYR A 52 -14.91 -13.82 -11.18
N PRO A 53 -15.58 -14.29 -12.26
CA PRO A 53 -16.10 -13.39 -13.28
C PRO A 53 -17.13 -12.39 -12.71
N ILE A 54 -17.96 -12.85 -11.77
CA ILE A 54 -18.96 -12.03 -11.08
C ILE A 54 -18.26 -10.97 -10.20
N PHE A 55 -17.24 -11.39 -9.46
CA PHE A 55 -16.39 -10.49 -8.65
C PHE A 55 -15.84 -9.37 -9.53
N LEU A 56 -15.20 -9.70 -10.65
CA LEU A 56 -14.60 -8.71 -11.55
C LEU A 56 -15.67 -7.76 -12.10
N ALA A 57 -16.77 -8.28 -12.62
CA ALA A 57 -17.84 -7.48 -13.20
C ALA A 57 -18.47 -6.49 -12.21
N LYS A 58 -18.61 -6.88 -10.94
CA LYS A 58 -19.29 -6.08 -9.91
C LYS A 58 -18.35 -5.13 -9.18
N LEU A 59 -17.14 -5.57 -8.86
CA LEU A 59 -16.22 -4.82 -7.99
C LEU A 59 -15.22 -3.97 -8.75
N TRP A 60 -14.81 -4.34 -9.98
CA TRP A 60 -13.88 -3.52 -10.76
C TRP A 60 -14.37 -2.07 -10.95
N PRO A 61 -15.64 -1.81 -11.35
CA PRO A 61 -16.12 -0.44 -11.50
C PRO A 61 -16.10 0.35 -10.18
N VAL A 62 -16.34 -0.33 -9.05
CA VAL A 62 -16.31 0.28 -7.72
C VAL A 62 -14.89 0.65 -7.32
N PHE A 63 -13.93 -0.26 -7.51
CA PHE A 63 -12.51 -0.01 -7.25
C PHE A 63 -11.99 1.15 -8.09
N LYS A 64 -12.27 1.14 -9.40
CA LYS A 64 -11.91 2.23 -10.31
C LYS A 64 -12.47 3.57 -9.84
N LYS A 65 -13.74 3.62 -9.42
CA LYS A 65 -14.35 4.85 -8.91
C LYS A 65 -13.68 5.36 -7.63
N ILE A 66 -13.31 4.48 -6.71
CA ILE A 66 -12.61 4.85 -5.46
C ILE A 66 -11.24 5.43 -5.79
N LEU A 67 -10.48 4.76 -6.66
CA LEU A 67 -9.11 5.15 -7.01
C LEU A 67 -9.05 6.41 -7.89
N LYS A 68 -10.09 6.73 -8.66
CA LYS A 68 -10.18 7.99 -9.44
C LYS A 68 -10.45 9.23 -8.59
N GLY A 69 -10.69 9.10 -7.29
CA GLY A 69 -10.75 10.26 -6.39
C GLY A 69 -9.38 10.92 -6.21
N ASP A 70 -9.36 12.09 -5.57
CA ASP A 70 -8.12 12.83 -5.31
C ASP A 70 -7.09 12.00 -4.51
N PRO A 71 -5.79 12.17 -4.78
CA PRO A 71 -4.73 11.50 -4.03
C PRO A 71 -4.68 12.00 -2.59
N VAL A 72 -4.35 11.11 -1.65
CA VAL A 72 -4.33 11.42 -0.21
C VAL A 72 -2.94 11.16 0.37
N PHE A 73 -2.33 12.21 0.91
CA PHE A 73 -0.96 12.15 1.44
C PHE A 73 -0.91 12.06 2.98
N VAL A 74 -2.05 12.06 3.64
CA VAL A 74 -2.14 11.85 5.10
C VAL A 74 -2.21 10.35 5.38
N SER A 75 -1.05 9.73 5.63
CA SER A 75 -0.90 8.26 5.73
C SER A 75 -1.86 7.58 6.72
N LEU A 76 -2.24 8.26 7.81
CA LEU A 76 -3.12 7.70 8.84
C LEU A 76 -4.62 7.89 8.58
N SER A 77 -4.99 8.68 7.55
CA SER A 77 -6.38 8.91 7.17
C SER A 77 -7.07 7.63 6.71
N TYR A 78 -8.39 7.54 6.93
CA TYR A 78 -9.15 6.38 6.46
C TYR A 78 -9.28 6.36 4.93
N GLU A 79 -9.26 7.52 4.30
CA GLU A 79 -9.23 7.68 2.85
C GLU A 79 -7.98 7.03 2.28
N GLN A 80 -6.81 7.34 2.84
CA GLN A 80 -5.56 6.73 2.39
C GLN A 80 -5.52 5.22 2.64
N LYS A 81 -5.99 4.76 3.82
CA LYS A 81 -6.10 3.33 4.11
C LYS A 81 -7.06 2.60 3.16
N LEU A 82 -8.17 3.23 2.80
CA LEU A 82 -9.13 2.67 1.84
C LEU A 82 -8.46 2.53 0.47
N ARG A 83 -7.84 3.60 -0.06
CA ARG A 83 -7.13 3.57 -1.35
C ARG A 83 -6.08 2.48 -1.38
N ASN A 84 -5.23 2.43 -0.37
CA ASN A 84 -4.19 1.42 -0.24
C ASN A 84 -4.77 -0.01 -0.20
N CYS A 85 -5.83 -0.24 0.57
CA CYS A 85 -6.49 -1.54 0.65
C CYS A 85 -7.08 -1.99 -0.70
N ILE A 86 -7.65 -1.07 -1.49
CA ILE A 86 -8.11 -1.40 -2.85
C ILE A 86 -6.93 -1.78 -3.77
N LEU A 87 -5.79 -1.08 -3.69
CA LEU A 87 -4.60 -1.44 -4.46
C LEU A 87 -4.01 -2.79 -4.03
N GLU A 88 -4.01 -3.10 -2.74
CA GLU A 88 -3.63 -4.43 -2.24
C GLU A 88 -4.56 -5.53 -2.78
N ILE A 89 -5.86 -5.26 -2.87
CA ILE A 89 -6.82 -6.19 -3.48
C ILE A 89 -6.43 -6.46 -4.94
N LEU A 90 -6.22 -5.40 -5.73
CA LEU A 90 -5.84 -5.51 -7.14
C LEU A 90 -4.54 -6.31 -7.31
N HIS A 91 -3.54 -6.04 -6.47
CA HIS A 91 -2.25 -6.73 -6.52
C HIS A 91 -2.36 -8.23 -6.19
N ARG A 92 -3.36 -8.63 -5.39
CA ARG A 92 -3.58 -10.01 -4.95
C ARG A 92 -4.52 -10.82 -5.86
N LEU A 93 -5.09 -10.22 -6.90
CA LEU A 93 -6.00 -10.93 -7.81
C LEU A 93 -5.27 -12.09 -8.52
N PRO A 94 -5.94 -13.22 -8.76
CA PRO A 94 -5.38 -14.28 -9.58
C PRO A 94 -5.41 -13.89 -11.06
N LEU A 95 -4.33 -13.28 -11.51
CA LEU A 95 -4.21 -12.66 -12.83
C LEU A 95 -4.00 -13.66 -13.98
N ASP A 96 -3.77 -14.94 -13.72
CA ASP A 96 -3.54 -15.95 -14.79
C ASP A 96 -4.84 -16.43 -15.45
N PHE A 97 -6.01 -16.12 -14.87
CA PHE A 97 -7.29 -16.56 -15.40
C PHE A 97 -7.74 -15.72 -16.61
N PRO A 98 -8.38 -16.34 -17.62
CA PRO A 98 -8.85 -15.65 -18.82
C PRO A 98 -9.94 -14.61 -18.53
N ASP A 99 -10.68 -14.76 -17.43
CA ASP A 99 -11.73 -13.82 -17.01
C ASP A 99 -11.21 -12.41 -16.73
N VAL A 100 -9.90 -12.26 -16.51
CA VAL A 100 -9.22 -10.97 -16.29
C VAL A 100 -8.96 -10.21 -17.59
N GLU A 101 -8.81 -10.90 -18.73
CA GLU A 101 -8.44 -10.32 -20.03
C GLU A 101 -9.27 -9.08 -20.42
N PRO A 102 -10.62 -9.07 -20.24
CA PRO A 102 -11.45 -7.90 -20.57
C PRO A 102 -11.17 -6.65 -19.72
N TYR A 103 -10.59 -6.82 -18.55
CA TYR A 103 -10.34 -5.76 -17.57
C TYR A 103 -8.88 -5.32 -17.52
N ALA A 104 -7.96 -6.21 -17.90
CA ALA A 104 -6.51 -6.03 -17.72
C ALA A 104 -5.98 -4.73 -18.35
N GLY A 105 -6.44 -4.39 -19.56
CA GLY A 105 -6.03 -3.14 -20.21
C GLY A 105 -6.46 -1.90 -19.41
N ASP A 106 -7.73 -1.86 -19.00
CA ASP A 106 -8.29 -0.75 -18.23
C ASP A 106 -7.66 -0.64 -16.83
N MET A 107 -7.27 -1.78 -16.23
CA MET A 107 -6.50 -1.81 -14.98
C MET A 107 -5.13 -1.17 -15.16
N VAL A 108 -4.38 -1.54 -16.20
CA VAL A 108 -3.05 -0.94 -16.46
C VAL A 108 -3.16 0.55 -16.73
N ASP A 109 -4.15 1.01 -17.52
CA ASP A 109 -4.35 2.43 -17.80
C ASP A 109 -4.55 3.23 -16.51
N LEU A 110 -5.43 2.76 -15.62
CA LEU A 110 -5.65 3.40 -14.32
C LEU A 110 -4.36 3.42 -13.49
N LEU A 111 -3.65 2.29 -13.39
CA LEU A 111 -2.45 2.20 -12.55
C LEU A 111 -1.32 3.10 -13.07
N LEU A 112 -1.16 3.27 -14.39
CA LEU A 112 -0.20 4.20 -14.99
C LEU A 112 -0.50 5.66 -14.61
N GLU A 113 -1.78 6.04 -14.53
CA GLU A 113 -2.19 7.35 -14.02
C GLU A 113 -1.85 7.49 -12.53
N LEU A 114 -2.19 6.48 -11.73
CA LEU A 114 -2.01 6.50 -10.29
C LEU A 114 -0.54 6.62 -9.86
N VAL A 115 0.40 5.98 -10.55
CA VAL A 115 1.83 6.06 -10.21
C VAL A 115 2.35 7.51 -10.15
N ARG A 116 1.76 8.43 -10.94
CA ARG A 116 2.19 9.84 -10.98
C ARG A 116 1.64 10.69 -9.84
N ILE A 117 0.52 10.29 -9.25
CA ILE A 117 -0.24 11.13 -8.31
C ILE A 117 -0.36 10.51 -6.91
N GLU A 118 -0.12 9.22 -6.78
CA GLU A 118 -0.15 8.51 -5.51
C GLU A 118 1.12 8.78 -4.68
N ASN A 119 1.03 8.51 -3.38
CA ASN A 119 2.23 8.45 -2.55
C ASN A 119 3.07 7.20 -2.85
N GLU A 120 4.29 7.17 -2.31
CA GLU A 120 5.28 6.12 -2.57
C GLU A 120 4.75 4.70 -2.30
N ASP A 121 4.08 4.47 -1.16
CA ASP A 121 3.54 3.15 -0.79
C ASP A 121 2.55 2.63 -1.84
N ASN A 122 1.63 3.48 -2.28
CA ASN A 122 0.63 3.14 -3.29
C ASN A 122 1.24 3.04 -4.69
N ALA A 123 2.19 3.92 -5.05
CA ALA A 123 2.88 3.90 -6.33
C ALA A 123 3.67 2.60 -6.51
N VAL A 124 4.35 2.11 -5.46
CA VAL A 124 5.06 0.83 -5.47
C VAL A 124 4.10 -0.34 -5.74
N LEU A 125 2.92 -0.36 -5.12
CA LEU A 125 1.88 -1.37 -5.40
C LEU A 125 1.38 -1.29 -6.84
N CYS A 126 1.17 -0.08 -7.37
CA CYS A 126 0.74 0.12 -8.75
C CYS A 126 1.77 -0.43 -9.74
N MET A 127 3.05 -0.09 -9.56
CA MET A 127 4.16 -0.58 -10.41
C MET A 127 4.24 -2.11 -10.42
N LYS A 128 4.16 -2.75 -9.24
CA LYS A 128 4.17 -4.21 -9.12
C LYS A 128 2.99 -4.85 -9.85
N THR A 129 1.80 -4.28 -9.69
CA THR A 129 0.57 -4.79 -10.31
C THR A 129 0.60 -4.62 -11.84
N ILE A 130 1.12 -3.50 -12.35
CA ILE A 130 1.33 -3.30 -13.81
C ILE A 130 2.25 -4.39 -14.35
N MET A 131 3.41 -4.63 -13.72
CA MET A 131 4.36 -5.65 -14.16
C MET A 131 3.73 -7.05 -14.21
N ASP A 132 2.91 -7.41 -13.23
CA ASP A 132 2.26 -8.72 -13.19
C ASP A 132 1.13 -8.84 -14.23
N LEU A 133 0.35 -7.78 -14.44
CA LEU A 133 -0.65 -7.71 -15.51
C LEU A 133 -0.01 -7.85 -16.89
N GLU A 134 1.08 -7.12 -17.16
CA GLU A 134 1.77 -7.20 -18.44
C GLU A 134 2.37 -8.58 -18.72
N ARG A 135 2.83 -9.28 -17.66
CA ARG A 135 3.36 -10.63 -17.76
C ARG A 135 2.26 -11.67 -18.01
N ARG A 136 1.16 -11.59 -17.25
CA ARG A 136 0.14 -12.66 -17.20
C ARG A 136 -1.02 -12.44 -18.16
N GLN A 137 -1.25 -11.20 -18.59
CA GLN A 137 -2.31 -10.77 -19.51
C GLN A 137 -1.74 -10.09 -20.76
N ALA A 138 -0.59 -10.59 -21.25
CA ALA A 138 0.21 -9.97 -22.32
C ALA A 138 -0.59 -9.58 -23.57
N LYS A 139 -1.59 -10.38 -23.97
CA LYS A 139 -2.44 -10.09 -25.13
C LYS A 139 -3.31 -8.83 -24.90
N ALA A 140 -3.87 -8.67 -23.72
CA ALA A 140 -4.71 -7.51 -23.38
C ALA A 140 -3.89 -6.22 -23.15
N THR A 141 -2.64 -6.37 -22.70
CA THR A 141 -1.78 -5.26 -22.29
C THR A 141 -0.68 -4.90 -23.29
N GLN A 142 -0.58 -5.59 -24.43
CA GLN A 142 0.51 -5.40 -25.41
C GLN A 142 0.71 -3.92 -25.82
N THR A 143 -0.38 -3.16 -25.97
CA THR A 143 -0.33 -1.74 -26.35
C THR A 143 0.13 -0.80 -25.23
N ARG A 144 0.28 -1.30 -24.01
CA ARG A 144 0.58 -0.52 -22.79
C ARG A 144 2.01 -0.67 -22.29
N VAL A 145 2.74 -1.67 -22.81
CA VAL A 145 4.16 -1.90 -22.51
C VAL A 145 5.00 -0.67 -22.81
N LYS A 146 4.78 -0.02 -23.96
CA LYS A 146 5.51 1.21 -24.31
C LYS A 146 5.19 2.36 -23.33
N PRO A 147 3.92 2.71 -23.06
CA PRO A 147 3.56 3.67 -22.02
C PRO A 147 4.17 3.38 -20.65
N PHE A 148 4.27 2.10 -20.26
CA PHE A 148 4.90 1.72 -18.99
C PHE A 148 6.40 2.00 -18.98
N LEU A 149 7.13 1.67 -20.05
CA LEU A 149 8.55 2.00 -20.18
C LEU A 149 8.82 3.50 -20.24
N GLU A 150 7.93 4.28 -20.85
CA GLU A 150 7.99 5.75 -20.87
C GLU A 150 7.79 6.32 -19.47
N LEU A 151 6.84 5.80 -18.70
CA LEU A 151 6.66 6.17 -17.29
C LEU A 151 7.90 5.86 -16.45
N ILE A 152 8.53 4.69 -16.64
CA ILE A 152 9.77 4.35 -15.91
C ILE A 152 10.87 5.38 -16.20
N GLN A 153 11.06 5.75 -17.47
CA GLN A 153 12.03 6.78 -17.87
C GLN A 153 11.73 8.12 -17.22
N GLU A 154 10.47 8.58 -17.27
CA GLU A 154 9.99 9.82 -16.65
C GLU A 154 10.33 9.87 -15.14
N LEU A 155 10.13 8.75 -14.42
CA LEU A 155 10.42 8.67 -12.99
C LEU A 155 11.93 8.77 -12.68
N PHE A 156 12.79 8.18 -13.51
CA PHE A 156 14.25 8.30 -13.35
C PHE A 156 14.75 9.71 -13.65
N GLU A 157 14.26 10.34 -14.71
CA GLU A 157 14.65 11.70 -15.09
C GLU A 157 14.22 12.74 -14.05
N THR A 158 13.02 12.59 -13.50
CA THR A 158 12.50 13.46 -12.43
C THR A 158 13.39 13.37 -11.18
N MET A 159 13.94 12.19 -10.86
CA MET A 159 14.81 12.01 -9.70
C MET A 159 16.13 12.79 -9.84
N GLU A 160 16.76 12.78 -11.03
CA GLU A 160 17.98 13.57 -11.27
C GLU A 160 17.73 15.08 -11.13
N GLN A 161 16.55 15.54 -11.56
CA GLN A 161 16.16 16.94 -11.38
C GLN A 161 15.95 17.29 -9.90
N VAL A 162 15.23 16.46 -9.14
CA VAL A 162 15.02 16.69 -7.70
C VAL A 162 16.34 16.73 -6.93
N VAL A 163 17.30 15.87 -7.29
CA VAL A 163 18.65 15.87 -6.68
C VAL A 163 19.39 17.17 -7.00
N ARG A 164 19.42 17.61 -8.26
CA ARG A 164 20.02 18.91 -8.62
C ARG A 164 19.35 20.07 -7.90
N ASP A 165 18.02 20.12 -7.89
CA ASP A 165 17.30 21.23 -7.27
C ASP A 165 17.50 21.28 -5.75
N THR A 166 17.67 20.12 -5.10
CA THR A 166 17.89 20.01 -3.64
C THR A 166 19.35 20.26 -3.23
N PHE A 167 20.33 19.82 -4.02
CA PHE A 167 21.76 19.86 -3.65
C PHE A 167 22.59 20.91 -4.38
N ASP A 168 22.22 21.30 -5.60
CA ASP A 168 22.92 22.32 -6.41
C ASP A 168 22.28 23.71 -6.35
N SER A 169 21.13 23.87 -5.69
CA SER A 169 20.64 25.21 -5.34
C SER A 169 21.68 25.87 -4.44
N PRO A 170 22.39 26.94 -4.87
CA PRO A 170 23.21 27.69 -3.94
C PRO A 170 22.22 28.27 -2.93
N VAL A 171 22.37 27.86 -1.67
CA VAL A 171 21.82 28.61 -0.54
C VAL A 171 22.23 30.05 -0.82
N GLN A 172 21.29 30.88 -1.26
CA GLN A 172 21.48 32.31 -1.28
C GLN A 172 21.70 32.67 0.18
N GLY A 173 22.97 32.80 0.52
CA GLY A 173 23.42 33.29 1.80
C GLY A 173 22.68 34.59 2.05
N THR A 174 21.87 34.59 3.09
CA THR A 174 21.42 35.82 3.72
C THR A 174 22.68 36.65 4.03
N PRO A 175 22.82 37.86 3.47
CA PRO A 175 23.97 38.69 3.77
C PRO A 175 23.80 39.31 5.15
N GLY A 176 24.65 38.90 6.09
CA GLY A 176 25.07 39.77 7.18
C GLY A 176 24.53 39.44 8.57
N MET A 177 25.36 38.78 9.38
CA MET A 177 25.75 39.36 10.67
C MET A 177 27.20 39.00 11.00
N PRO A 178 28.03 39.97 11.44
CA PRO A 178 29.46 39.77 11.65
C PRO A 178 29.77 39.07 12.97
N SER A 179 30.71 38.13 12.91
CA SER A 179 31.40 37.53 14.04
C SER A 179 32.11 38.58 14.90
N ARG A 180 32.02 38.46 16.24
CA ARG A 180 33.04 39.01 17.15
C ARG A 180 33.35 38.03 18.29
N PRO A 181 34.64 37.81 18.64
CA PRO A 181 35.05 36.85 19.68
C PRO A 181 35.33 37.53 21.04
N ALA A 182 35.08 36.82 22.15
CA ALA A 182 35.88 36.80 23.39
C ALA A 182 35.21 35.92 24.49
N GLN A 183 36.00 35.06 25.15
CA GLN A 183 35.64 34.21 26.32
C GLN A 183 35.85 34.97 27.68
N PRO A 184 35.87 34.30 28.87
CA PRO A 184 34.76 34.09 29.83
C PRO A 184 35.03 34.73 31.23
N PRO A 185 34.22 34.42 32.28
CA PRO A 185 34.81 33.66 33.38
C PRO A 185 33.93 32.52 33.96
N ARG A 186 34.62 31.52 34.53
CA ARG A 186 34.12 30.37 35.31
C ARG A 186 33.81 30.75 36.76
N ILE A 187 32.82 30.08 37.40
CA ILE A 187 32.86 29.40 38.73
C ILE A 187 31.73 28.32 38.72
N SER A 188 32.02 27.01 38.63
CA SER A 188 31.90 25.95 39.68
C SER A 188 30.53 25.90 40.40
N SER A 189 29.77 24.81 40.56
CA SER A 189 30.06 23.38 40.76
C SER A 189 28.75 22.62 41.06
N LEU A 190 28.58 21.40 40.50
CA LEU A 190 27.93 20.17 41.07
C LEU A 190 27.64 19.23 39.88
N HIS A 191 28.59 18.38 39.46
CA HIS A 191 28.72 16.97 39.85
C HIS A 191 27.46 16.12 39.61
N ASP A 192 27.53 15.33 38.53
CA ASP A 192 26.85 14.09 38.07
C ASP A 192 26.32 13.11 39.17
N PRO A 193 25.64 11.96 38.85
CA PRO A 193 25.46 11.29 37.54
C PRO A 193 24.06 10.68 37.24
N ALA A 194 23.95 10.15 36.01
CA ALA A 194 22.89 9.29 35.49
C ALA A 194 22.69 7.96 36.26
N PRO A 195 21.48 7.34 36.20
CA PRO A 195 21.23 6.04 36.81
C PRO A 195 21.70 4.84 35.95
N PRO A 196 22.17 3.73 36.55
CA PRO A 196 22.71 2.59 35.81
C PRO A 196 21.67 1.50 35.46
N LEU A 197 22.00 0.74 34.42
CA LEU A 197 21.36 -0.51 34.00
C LEU A 197 21.51 -1.62 35.06
N PRO A 198 20.52 -2.52 35.25
CA PRO A 198 20.71 -3.71 36.07
C PRO A 198 21.36 -4.86 35.28
N LEU A 199 22.52 -5.30 35.77
CA LEU A 199 23.18 -6.55 35.44
C LEU A 199 22.54 -7.71 36.24
N SER A 200 22.36 -8.86 35.59
CA SER A 200 22.16 -10.18 36.23
C SER A 200 23.38 -10.54 37.09
N PRO A 201 23.24 -11.36 38.16
CA PRO A 201 24.00 -12.62 38.12
C PRO A 201 23.40 -13.84 38.89
N THR A 202 23.82 -15.02 38.40
CA THR A 202 24.12 -16.31 39.06
C THR A 202 23.05 -17.17 39.77
N SER A 203 22.78 -18.31 39.12
CA SER A 203 22.94 -19.71 39.61
C SER A 203 22.99 -19.96 41.13
N VAL A 204 21.98 -20.68 41.63
CA VAL A 204 22.12 -21.64 42.74
C VAL A 204 21.50 -22.98 42.31
N SER A 205 22.33 -24.01 42.43
CA SER A 205 21.98 -25.42 42.26
C SER A 205 21.36 -25.96 43.56
N THR A 206 20.22 -26.64 43.47
CA THR A 206 19.80 -27.59 44.50
C THR A 206 19.10 -28.78 43.86
N SER A 207 19.81 -29.92 43.85
CA SER A 207 19.25 -31.25 43.60
C SER A 207 18.53 -31.76 44.85
N SER A 208 17.27 -32.19 44.72
CA SER A 208 16.67 -33.37 45.39
C SER A 208 15.28 -33.61 44.78
N ARG A 209 15.09 -34.64 43.94
CA ARG A 209 14.71 -36.03 44.25
C ARG A 209 13.21 -36.24 44.54
N ILE A 210 12.61 -37.08 43.68
CA ILE A 210 11.71 -38.23 43.96
C ILE A 210 10.19 -38.09 43.70
N SER A 211 9.74 -39.05 42.87
CA SER A 211 8.49 -39.85 42.84
C SER A 211 7.27 -39.44 41.99
N SER A 212 6.99 -40.34 41.04
CA SER A 212 5.69 -41.02 40.72
C SER A 212 4.51 -40.15 40.30
N CYS A 213 3.77 -40.42 39.22
CA CYS A 213 3.38 -41.67 38.55
C CYS A 213 3.33 -41.47 37.03
#